data_AF-A0A4U5JAU9-F1
#
_entry.id   AF-A0A4U5JAU9-F1
#
_cell.length_a   1.000
_cell.length_b   1.000
_cell.length_c   1.000
_cell.angle_alpha   90.00
_cell.angle_beta   90.00
_cell.angle_gamma   90.00
#
_symmetry.space_group_name_H-M   'P 1'
#
loop_
_entity.id
_entity.type
_entity.pdbx_description
1 polymer ?
#
loop_
_entity_poly.entity_id
_entity_poly.type
_entity_poly.pdbx_seq_one_letter_code
_entity_poly.pdbx_strand_id
1 'polypeptide(L)'
;MTDDDPTFRIPQHPTRRYRRRGGVEYDGGTVFSVRPTRDLDEATLVELVRSILDRQPYRYGDWFDLPMPLYLVHDDVTGDTFRVAIRDGVVELHVLPETEPDGLRAFYHRLAANFEGDWTVTHRNG
;
A
#
# COMPACT_ATOMS: atom_id res chain seq x y z
N MET A 1 9.00 2.73 -19.24
CA MET A 1 8.02 3.85 -19.32
C MET A 1 6.82 3.38 -20.12
N THR A 2 5.96 2.58 -19.52
CA THR A 2 4.59 2.42 -20.02
C THR A 2 3.77 3.67 -19.69
N ASP A 3 2.88 3.98 -20.63
CA ASP A 3 2.21 5.24 -20.91
C ASP A 3 0.95 5.40 -20.02
N ASP A 4 1.15 5.95 -18.82
CA ASP A 4 0.24 6.75 -17.97
C ASP A 4 0.55 6.51 -16.49
N ASP A 5 0.72 7.60 -15.74
CA ASP A 5 0.88 7.53 -14.29
C ASP A 5 -0.41 6.98 -13.64
N PRO A 6 -0.36 5.89 -12.85
CA PRO A 6 -1.56 5.33 -12.24
C PRO A 6 -2.29 6.37 -11.39
N THR A 7 -3.55 6.63 -11.76
CA THR A 7 -4.34 7.68 -11.12
C THR A 7 -4.67 7.41 -9.66
N PHE A 8 -4.61 6.15 -9.19
CA PHE A 8 -5.12 5.73 -7.88
C PHE A 8 -6.52 6.26 -7.57
N ARG A 9 -7.38 6.41 -8.59
CA ARG A 9 -8.79 6.76 -8.36
C ARG A 9 -9.41 5.68 -7.47
N ILE A 10 -9.93 6.08 -6.32
CA ILE A 10 -10.53 5.17 -5.33
C ILE A 10 -12.04 5.07 -5.60
N PRO A 11 -12.55 3.94 -6.13
CA PRO A 11 -13.98 3.80 -6.39
C PRO A 11 -14.82 3.72 -5.13
N GLN A 12 -14.26 3.16 -4.04
CA GLN A 12 -14.96 2.96 -2.79
C GLN A 12 -14.00 3.01 -1.59
N HIS A 13 -14.33 3.85 -0.61
CA HIS A 13 -13.69 3.80 0.70
C HIS A 13 -14.36 2.74 1.58
N PRO A 14 -13.58 2.01 2.40
CA PRO A 14 -14.16 1.09 3.36
C PRO A 14 -14.92 1.85 4.45
N THR A 15 -15.93 1.21 5.02
CA THR A 15 -16.61 1.73 6.22
C THR A 15 -16.00 1.12 7.48
N ARG A 16 -15.58 1.97 8.43
CA ARG A 16 -15.05 1.53 9.73
C ARG A 16 -16.19 1.09 10.65
N ARG A 17 -16.12 -0.13 11.18
CA ARG A 17 -17.06 -0.67 12.17
C ARG A 17 -16.35 -1.06 13.46
N TYR A 18 -16.89 -0.59 14.59
CA TYR A 18 -16.38 -0.91 15.92
C TYR A 18 -17.19 -2.08 16.50
N ARG A 19 -16.54 -3.22 16.75
CA ARG A 19 -17.20 -4.34 17.44
C ARG A 19 -17.12 -4.15 18.95
N ARG A 20 -18.23 -4.43 19.66
CA ARG A 20 -18.33 -4.28 21.12
C ARG A 20 -17.30 -5.10 21.94
N ARG A 21 -16.65 -6.11 21.35
CA ARG A 21 -15.59 -6.93 21.97
C ARG A 21 -14.53 -7.48 20.97
N GLY A 22 -14.12 -6.71 19.94
CA GLY A 22 -13.26 -7.31 18.90
C GLY A 22 -12.43 -6.38 18.04
N GLY A 23 -12.26 -5.12 18.44
CA GLY A 23 -11.47 -4.16 17.67
C GLY A 23 -12.23 -3.53 16.51
N VAL A 24 -11.48 -3.13 15.49
CA VAL A 24 -11.95 -2.36 14.34
C VAL A 24 -11.95 -3.25 13.10
N GLU A 25 -13.10 -3.29 12.42
CA GLU A 25 -13.22 -3.91 11.10
C GLU A 25 -13.42 -2.84 10.03
N TYR A 26 -12.96 -3.16 8.84
CA TYR A 26 -13.17 -2.37 7.64
C TYR A 26 -13.99 -3.23 6.69
N ASP A 27 -15.17 -2.74 6.33
CA ASP A 27 -16.10 -3.43 5.41
C ASP A 27 -16.01 -2.78 4.02
N GLY A 28 -15.86 -3.62 2.99
CA GLY A 28 -15.58 -3.22 1.61
C GLY A 28 -14.24 -2.48 1.44
N GLY A 29 -14.17 -1.66 0.40
CA GLY A 29 -13.04 -0.76 0.12
C GLY A 29 -12.24 -1.18 -1.11
N THR A 30 -11.22 -0.39 -1.45
CA THR A 30 -10.38 -0.64 -2.62
C THR A 30 -9.01 -1.12 -2.20
N VAL A 31 -8.49 -2.13 -2.90
CA VAL A 31 -7.10 -2.57 -2.79
C VAL A 31 -6.43 -2.39 -4.14
N PHE A 32 -5.32 -1.67 -4.16
CA PHE A 32 -4.46 -1.56 -5.33
C PHE A 32 -3.35 -2.60 -5.25
N SER A 33 -3.10 -3.29 -6.35
CA SER A 33 -2.02 -4.27 -6.49
C SER A 33 -0.94 -3.66 -7.38
N VAL A 34 0.25 -3.49 -6.83
CA VAL A 34 1.43 -2.92 -7.49
C VAL A 34 2.44 -4.06 -7.67
N ARG A 35 2.60 -4.54 -8.91
CA ARG A 35 3.42 -5.70 -9.24
C ARG A 35 4.61 -5.28 -10.12
N PRO A 36 5.85 -5.66 -9.80
CA PRO A 36 6.98 -5.42 -10.68
C PRO A 36 6.80 -6.27 -11.95
N THR A 37 7.18 -5.74 -13.12
CA THR A 37 7.07 -6.49 -14.38
C THR A 37 8.09 -7.63 -14.47
N ARG A 38 9.20 -7.53 -13.74
CA ARG A 38 10.14 -8.63 -13.51
C ARG A 38 9.83 -9.32 -12.19
N ASP A 39 9.97 -10.64 -12.17
CA ASP A 39 9.79 -11.40 -10.94
C ASP A 39 10.85 -11.00 -9.89
N LEU A 40 10.36 -10.66 -8.70
CA LEU A 40 11.17 -10.49 -7.50
C LEU A 40 10.72 -11.53 -6.49
N ASP A 41 11.68 -12.09 -5.76
CA ASP A 41 11.33 -12.83 -4.56
C ASP A 41 10.71 -11.90 -3.51
N GLU A 42 9.89 -12.48 -2.64
CA GLU A 42 9.13 -11.73 -1.65
C GLU A 42 10.04 -10.99 -0.67
N ALA A 43 11.18 -11.60 -0.29
CA ALA A 43 12.14 -10.98 0.63
C ALA A 43 12.73 -9.69 0.05
N THR A 44 13.10 -9.68 -1.22
CA THR A 44 13.61 -8.50 -1.92
C THR A 44 12.56 -7.41 -1.99
N LEU A 45 11.29 -7.77 -2.23
CA LEU A 45 10.19 -6.81 -2.25
C LEU A 45 9.91 -6.21 -0.86
N VAL A 46 10.02 -7.02 0.19
CA VAL A 46 9.95 -6.57 1.59
C VAL A 46 11.05 -5.58 1.91
N GLU A 47 12.30 -5.89 1.59
CA GLU A 47 13.42 -5.00 1.86
C GLU A 47 13.32 -3.69 1.08
N LEU A 48 12.87 -3.73 -0.17
CA LEU A 48 12.59 -2.52 -0.95
C LEU A 48 11.54 -1.65 -0.25
N VAL A 49 10.39 -2.21 0.13
CA VAL A 49 9.31 -1.47 0.81
C VAL A 49 9.79 -0.90 2.14
N ARG A 50 10.49 -1.70 2.95
CA ARG A 50 11.07 -1.24 4.22
C ARG A 50 12.04 -0.08 4.02
N SER A 51 12.93 -0.16 3.03
CA SER A 51 13.88 0.91 2.75
C SER A 51 13.23 2.25 2.39
N ILE A 52 12.00 2.22 1.84
CA ILE A 52 11.18 3.40 1.56
C ILE A 52 10.52 3.90 2.83
N LEU A 53 9.94 3.00 3.63
CA LEU A 53 9.23 3.33 4.87
C LEU A 53 10.16 3.83 5.99
N ASP A 54 11.41 3.37 6.02
CA ASP A 54 12.43 3.82 6.99
C ASP A 54 12.92 5.26 6.73
N ARG A 55 12.53 5.85 5.61
CA ARG A 55 12.88 7.22 5.24
C ARG A 55 11.67 8.13 5.44
N GLN A 56 11.96 9.40 5.73
CA GLN A 56 10.94 10.44 5.68
C GLN A 56 10.28 10.47 4.28
N PRO A 57 8.96 10.74 4.20
CA PRO A 57 8.08 11.28 5.24
C PRO A 57 7.23 10.24 5.99
N TYR A 58 7.58 8.95 5.93
CA TYR A 58 6.71 7.92 6.47
C TYR A 58 6.91 7.71 7.96
N ARG A 59 5.78 7.56 8.66
CA ARG A 59 5.69 6.91 9.96
C ARG A 59 4.93 5.62 9.77
N TYR A 60 5.46 4.50 10.25
CA TYR A 60 4.80 3.22 10.06
C TYR A 60 4.92 2.32 11.29
N GLY A 61 3.94 1.43 11.43
CA GLY A 61 3.95 0.33 12.39
C GLY A 61 3.78 -0.99 11.67
N ASP A 62 4.51 -2.01 12.11
CA ASP A 62 4.40 -3.39 11.63
C ASP A 62 3.42 -4.18 12.51
N TRP A 63 2.65 -5.09 11.91
CA TRP A 63 1.88 -6.08 12.64
C TRP A 63 2.63 -7.41 12.69
N PHE A 64 3.20 -7.69 13.86
CA PHE A 64 3.82 -8.97 14.15
C PHE A 64 2.81 -10.13 14.11
N ASP A 65 3.31 -11.34 13.84
CA ASP A 65 2.55 -12.61 13.84
C ASP A 65 1.45 -12.75 12.77
N LEU A 66 1.51 -11.94 11.70
CA LEU A 66 0.70 -12.16 10.51
C LEU A 66 1.39 -13.14 9.54
N PRO A 67 0.61 -13.89 8.73
CA PRO A 67 1.15 -14.81 7.73
C PRO A 67 1.87 -14.07 6.59
N MET A 68 1.85 -12.74 6.58
CA MET A 68 2.44 -11.87 5.57
C MET A 68 2.86 -10.53 6.21
N PRO A 69 3.89 -9.84 5.68
CA PRO A 69 4.25 -8.48 6.10
C PRO A 69 3.10 -7.51 5.86
N LEU A 70 2.75 -6.72 6.89
CA LEU A 70 1.70 -5.72 6.83
C LEU A 70 2.11 -4.48 7.64
N TYR A 71 2.14 -3.33 6.98
CA TYR A 71 2.47 -2.05 7.58
C TYR A 71 1.26 -1.13 7.62
N LEU A 72 1.02 -0.46 8.75
CA LEU A 72 0.20 0.75 8.80
C LEU A 72 1.10 1.92 8.46
N VAL A 73 0.81 2.63 7.37
CA VAL A 73 1.66 3.72 6.89
C VAL A 73 0.90 5.02 7.02
N HIS A 74 1.57 6.03 7.55
CA HIS A 74 1.13 7.42 7.56
C HIS A 74 2.17 8.26 6.80
N ASP A 75 1.72 9.00 5.78
CA ASP A 75 2.56 9.96 5.04
C ASP A 75 2.43 11.35 5.66
N ASP A 76 3.50 11.85 6.30
CA ASP A 76 3.47 13.16 6.96
C ASP A 76 3.35 14.33 5.96
N VAL A 77 3.61 14.12 4.66
CA VAL A 77 3.50 15.17 3.63
C VAL A 77 2.06 15.32 3.15
N THR A 78 1.36 14.21 2.88
CA THR A 78 -0.03 14.28 2.39
C THR A 78 -1.06 14.21 3.52
N GLY A 79 -0.68 13.71 4.69
CA GLY A 79 -1.57 13.43 5.82
C GLY A 79 -2.31 12.11 5.69
N ASP A 80 -2.10 11.36 4.60
CA ASP A 80 -2.81 10.12 4.31
C ASP A 80 -2.35 8.96 5.18
N THR A 81 -3.29 8.06 5.48
CA THR A 81 -3.00 6.79 6.14
C THR A 81 -3.57 5.65 5.33
N PHE A 82 -2.79 4.60 5.08
CA PHE A 82 -3.18 3.39 4.34
C PHE A 82 -2.43 2.18 4.88
N ARG A 83 -2.76 0.96 4.42
CA ARG A 83 -1.94 -0.22 4.74
C ARG A 83 -1.18 -0.72 3.53
N VAL A 84 0.04 -1.18 3.78
CA VAL A 84 0.90 -1.81 2.78
C VAL A 84 1.09 -3.26 3.16
N ALA A 85 0.66 -4.17 2.30
CA ALA A 85 0.78 -5.61 2.49
C ALA A 85 1.66 -6.21 1.38
N ILE A 86 2.45 -7.23 1.68
CA ILE A 86 3.33 -7.85 0.69
C ILE A 86 3.04 -9.34 0.64
N ARG A 87 2.65 -9.84 -0.53
CA ARG A 87 2.37 -11.27 -0.78
C ARG A 87 2.41 -11.60 -2.25
N ASP A 88 2.80 -12.82 -2.59
CA ASP A 88 2.72 -13.35 -3.96
C ASP A 88 3.49 -12.49 -4.99
N GLY A 89 4.57 -11.84 -4.54
CA GLY A 89 5.37 -10.90 -5.33
C GLY A 89 4.65 -9.59 -5.67
N VAL A 90 3.65 -9.19 -4.88
CA VAL A 90 2.83 -7.99 -5.07
C VAL A 90 2.86 -7.12 -3.82
N VAL A 91 2.94 -5.80 -4.02
CA VAL A 91 2.66 -4.81 -2.98
C VAL A 91 1.19 -4.43 -3.07
N GLU A 92 0.42 -4.71 -2.03
CA GLU A 92 -0.98 -4.31 -1.93
C GLU A 92 -1.11 -3.03 -1.11
N LEU A 93 -1.74 -2.01 -1.68
CA LEU A 93 -2.12 -0.79 -0.98
C LEU A 93 -3.61 -0.87 -0.64
N HIS A 94 -3.91 -1.04 0.64
CA HIS A 94 -5.27 -1.13 1.15
C HIS A 94 -5.73 0.25 1.58
N VAL A 95 -6.78 0.75 0.92
CA VAL A 95 -7.45 2.00 1.27
C VAL A 95 -8.09 1.87 2.65
N LEU A 96 -7.94 2.93 3.45
CA LEU A 96 -8.65 3.17 4.70
C LEU A 96 -9.68 4.30 4.50
N PRO A 97 -10.59 4.55 5.46
CA PRO A 97 -11.72 5.46 5.25
C PRO A 97 -11.35 6.89 4.84
N GLU A 98 -10.15 7.35 5.23
CA GLU A 98 -9.64 8.71 4.96
C GLU A 98 -8.44 8.69 4.00
N THR A 99 -8.17 7.56 3.34
CA THR A 99 -7.09 7.50 2.35
C THR A 99 -7.50 8.24 1.08
N GLU A 100 -6.74 9.25 0.70
CA GLU A 100 -6.86 9.93 -0.58
C GLU A 100 -5.84 9.39 -1.61
N PRO A 101 -6.06 9.60 -2.91
CA PRO A 101 -5.15 9.14 -3.96
C PRO A 101 -3.73 9.69 -3.87
N ASP A 102 -3.53 10.86 -3.25
CA ASP A 102 -2.22 11.53 -3.19
C ASP A 102 -1.18 10.73 -2.40
N GLY A 103 -1.52 10.21 -1.22
CA GLY A 103 -0.63 9.35 -0.45
C GLY A 103 -0.25 8.06 -1.18
N LEU A 104 -1.21 7.45 -1.90
CA LEU A 104 -0.97 6.24 -2.69
C LEU A 104 -0.04 6.51 -3.88
N ARG A 105 -0.26 7.62 -4.61
CA ARG A 105 0.62 8.08 -5.68
C ARG A 105 2.03 8.36 -5.17
N ALA A 106 2.13 9.08 -4.05
CA ALA A 106 3.41 9.43 -3.46
C ALA A 106 4.22 8.19 -3.05
N PHE A 107 3.56 7.17 -2.50
CA PHE A 107 4.19 5.88 -2.21
C PHE A 107 4.63 5.15 -3.49
N TYR A 108 3.76 5.06 -4.48
CA TYR A 108 4.09 4.43 -5.78
C TYR A 108 5.29 5.09 -6.44
N HIS A 109 5.37 6.42 -6.48
CA HIS A 109 6.50 7.12 -7.06
C HIS A 109 7.81 6.83 -6.33
N ARG A 110 7.79 6.74 -4.99
CA ARG A 110 8.98 6.36 -4.21
C ARG A 110 9.39 4.92 -4.47
N LEU A 111 8.42 4.02 -4.61
CA LEU A 111 8.68 2.63 -5.00
C LEU A 111 9.34 2.54 -6.39
N ALA A 112 8.75 3.21 -7.38
CA ALA A 112 9.26 3.24 -8.74
C ALA A 112 10.65 3.91 -8.83
N ALA A 113 10.91 4.96 -8.03
CA ALA A 113 12.20 5.64 -8.02
C ALA A 113 13.34 4.81 -7.38
N ASN A 114 13.03 3.85 -6.52
CA ASN A 114 14.02 3.00 -5.83
C ASN A 114 14.17 1.62 -6.48
N PHE A 115 13.58 1.41 -7.65
CA PHE A 115 13.60 0.13 -8.35
C PHE A 115 13.83 0.30 -9.85
N GLU A 116 14.87 -0.35 -10.37
CA GLU A 116 15.07 -0.44 -11.81
C GLU A 116 14.11 -1.50 -12.40
N GLY A 117 13.02 -1.01 -12.99
CA GLY A 117 12.02 -1.81 -13.69
C GLY A 117 10.68 -1.09 -13.81
N ASP A 118 9.81 -1.60 -14.67
CA ASP A 118 8.45 -1.11 -14.78
C ASP A 118 7.53 -1.80 -13.75
N TRP A 119 6.40 -1.17 -13.47
CA TRP A 119 5.38 -1.67 -12.55
C TRP A 119 4.03 -1.74 -13.24
N THR A 120 3.22 -2.73 -12.89
CA THR A 120 1.81 -2.82 -13.28
C THR A 120 0.96 -2.52 -12.06
N VAL A 121 -0.02 -1.62 -12.22
CA VAL A 121 -1.00 -1.29 -11.17
C VAL A 121 -2.39 -1.73 -11.58
N THR A 122 -3.04 -2.53 -10.75
CA THR A 122 -4.45 -2.90 -10.87
C THR A 122 -5.19 -2.60 -9.57
N HIS A 123 -6.52 -2.64 -9.59
CA HIS A 123 -7.30 -2.51 -8.36
C HIS A 123 -8.47 -3.48 -8.34
N ARG A 124 -8.94 -3.78 -7.14
CA ARG A 124 -10.16 -4.54 -6.88
C ARG A 124 -10.94 -3.90 -5.74
N ASN A 125 -12.24 -4.11 -5.75
CA ASN A 125 -13.08 -3.80 -4.60
C ASN A 125 -13.17 -5.05 -3.71
N GLY A 126 -13.03 -4.85 -2.40
CA GLY A 126 -13.21 -5.87 -1.36
C GLY A 126 -14.65 -5.97 -0.89
#